data_AF-A0A8S8YWR1-F1
#
_entry.id   AF-A0A8S8YWR1-F1
#
_cell.length_a   1.000
_cell.length_b   1.000
_cell.length_c   1.000
_cell.angle_alpha   90.00
_cell.angle_beta   90.00
_cell.angle_gamma   90.00
#
_symmetry.space_group_name_H-M   'P 1'
#
loop_
_entity.id
_entity.type
_entity.pdbx_description
1 polymer ?
#
loop_
_entity_poly.entity_id
_entity_poly.type
_entity_poly.pdbx_seq_one_letter_code
_entity_poly.pdbx_strand_id
1 'polypeptide(L)'
;MGPVGEQKTKPTQHTVKELRGLGIIPDILVCRSENPLHDDTRSKLAAFCHVSEEAVVSAHDVSNIYRVPLMFDEQGVSSVLAERFGFKFGGRASPARRVDGDGRPGRQRRGGNPHRDGREVHRPVGLVPQVIKAFQHSSYAVNRKLVIDWIESAELDDESAVSDAEAHANAWEMLRAADGILVPGGFGKRGIEGKIKAAGYARENKVPYLGVCLGLQVATIEFCRNVLGMEGANSTEFDEDTPHPAVVFMPEISKTHMGGTMRLGTKPTPFSQWTTVR
;
A
#
# COMPACT_ATOMS: atom_id res chain seq x y z
N MET A 1 19.67 8.19 -26.22
CA MET A 1 19.15 9.42 -25.55
C MET A 1 18.84 10.47 -26.60
N GLY A 2 17.70 11.17 -26.51
CA GLY A 2 17.42 12.31 -27.41
C GLY A 2 18.00 13.60 -26.84
N PRO A 3 17.88 14.74 -27.54
CA PRO A 3 18.30 16.01 -26.99
C PRO A 3 17.61 16.24 -25.64
N VAL A 4 18.39 16.64 -24.64
CA VAL A 4 17.97 16.79 -23.25
C VAL A 4 16.85 17.83 -23.19
N GLY A 5 15.67 17.43 -22.71
CA GLY A 5 14.51 18.32 -22.53
C GLY A 5 13.35 18.16 -23.53
N GLU A 6 13.54 17.49 -24.66
CA GLU A 6 12.43 17.28 -25.62
C GLU A 6 11.57 16.06 -25.24
N GLN A 7 10.25 16.27 -25.12
CA GLN A 7 9.30 15.18 -24.88
C GLN A 7 9.11 14.33 -26.14
N LYS A 8 9.65 13.11 -26.11
CA LYS A 8 9.60 12.20 -27.26
C LYS A 8 8.21 11.58 -27.45
N THR A 9 7.65 11.76 -28.64
CA THR A 9 6.30 11.26 -29.00
C THR A 9 6.30 9.96 -29.82
N LYS A 10 7.45 9.52 -30.36
CA LYS A 10 7.54 8.37 -31.28
C LYS A 10 6.98 7.05 -30.71
N PRO A 11 7.24 6.67 -29.45
CA PRO A 11 6.67 5.44 -28.89
C PRO A 11 5.14 5.43 -28.95
N THR A 12 4.50 6.53 -28.53
CA THR A 12 3.04 6.69 -28.57
C THR A 12 2.49 6.57 -29.98
N GLN A 13 3.14 7.21 -30.96
CA GLN A 13 2.73 7.15 -32.37
C GLN A 13 2.77 5.71 -32.93
N HIS A 14 3.79 4.93 -32.56
CA HIS A 14 3.91 3.53 -32.96
C HIS A 14 2.79 2.68 -32.37
N THR A 15 2.54 2.81 -31.06
CA THR A 15 1.47 2.07 -30.39
C THR A 15 0.09 2.39 -30.98
N VAL A 16 -0.20 3.66 -31.29
CA VAL A 16 -1.47 4.05 -31.92
C VAL A 16 -1.61 3.44 -33.32
N LYS A 17 -0.52 3.41 -34.11
CA LYS A 17 -0.51 2.77 -35.43
C LYS A 17 -0.83 1.27 -35.32
N GLU A 18 -0.22 0.57 -34.37
CA GLU A 18 -0.50 -0.86 -34.13
C GLU A 18 -1.94 -1.08 -33.67
N LEU A 19 -2.43 -0.28 -32.73
CA LEU A 19 -3.80 -0.34 -32.21
C LEU A 19 -4.83 -0.23 -33.34
N ARG A 20 -4.60 0.71 -34.27
CA ARG A 20 -5.44 0.87 -35.47
C ARG A 20 -5.27 -0.25 -36.49
N GLY A 21 -4.08 -0.81 -36.63
CA GLY A 21 -3.84 -1.99 -37.44
C GLY A 21 -4.66 -3.20 -36.96
N LEU A 22 -4.98 -3.23 -35.67
CA LEU A 22 -5.89 -4.21 -35.04
C LEU A 22 -7.37 -3.80 -35.13
N GLY A 23 -7.70 -2.67 -35.77
CA GLY A 23 -9.07 -2.16 -35.92
C GLY A 23 -9.60 -1.35 -34.73
N ILE A 24 -8.75 -1.00 -33.75
CA ILE A 24 -9.14 -0.19 -32.59
C ILE A 24 -8.68 1.25 -32.82
N ILE A 25 -9.61 2.20 -32.72
CA ILE A 25 -9.33 3.64 -32.90
C ILE A 25 -9.45 4.31 -31.53
N PRO A 26 -8.38 4.95 -31.02
CA PRO A 26 -8.44 5.60 -29.71
C PRO A 26 -9.21 6.91 -29.81
N ASP A 27 -10.13 7.14 -28.86
CA ASP A 27 -10.86 8.40 -28.73
C ASP A 27 -10.14 9.40 -27.83
N ILE A 28 -9.42 8.91 -26.82
CA ILE A 28 -8.63 9.71 -25.87
C ILE A 28 -7.23 9.09 -25.77
N LEU A 29 -6.22 9.96 -25.77
CA LEU A 29 -4.81 9.62 -25.63
C LEU A 29 -4.32 10.05 -24.25
N VAL A 30 -4.15 9.10 -23.33
CA VAL A 30 -3.59 9.37 -22.00
C VAL A 30 -2.09 9.09 -22.03
N CYS A 31 -1.30 10.15 -21.92
CA CYS A 31 0.15 10.12 -22.08
C CYS A 31 0.83 10.33 -20.73
N ARG A 32 1.43 9.26 -20.18
CA ARG A 32 2.17 9.32 -18.92
C ARG A 32 3.59 9.87 -19.14
N SER A 33 4.00 10.81 -18.28
CA SER A 33 5.33 11.43 -18.31
C SER A 33 5.73 11.91 -16.90
N GLU A 34 6.99 12.28 -16.67
CA GLU A 34 7.41 12.83 -15.37
C GLU A 34 6.85 14.25 -15.18
N ASN A 35 6.98 15.10 -16.21
CA ASN A 35 6.52 16.49 -16.22
C ASN A 35 5.26 16.66 -17.10
N PRO A 36 4.45 17.71 -16.87
CA PRO A 36 3.32 18.03 -17.73
C PRO A 36 3.70 18.10 -19.21
N LEU A 37 2.81 17.67 -20.09
CA LEU A 37 3.05 17.75 -21.53
C LEU A 37 3.07 19.20 -22.00
N HIS A 38 4.06 19.53 -22.83
CA HIS A 38 4.08 20.81 -23.53
C HIS A 38 3.00 20.86 -24.61
N ASP A 39 2.48 22.05 -24.89
CA ASP A 39 1.43 22.23 -25.90
C ASP A 39 1.89 21.76 -27.29
N ASP A 40 3.14 22.05 -27.67
CA ASP A 40 3.72 21.55 -28.94
C ASP A 40 3.70 20.01 -29.04
N THR A 41 3.98 19.34 -27.93
CA THR A 41 3.97 17.87 -27.84
C THR A 41 2.54 17.35 -27.95
N ARG A 42 1.58 18.06 -27.35
CA ARG A 42 0.14 17.76 -27.42
C ARG A 42 -0.38 17.89 -28.85
N SER A 43 -0.12 19.01 -29.52
CA SER A 43 -0.52 19.25 -30.92
C SER A 43 0.10 18.23 -31.88
N LYS A 44 1.38 17.90 -31.67
CA LYS A 44 2.07 16.85 -32.44
C LYS A 44 1.38 15.50 -32.27
N LEU A 45 1.10 15.08 -31.04
CA LEU A 45 0.41 13.82 -30.78
C LEU A 45 -0.98 13.80 -31.38
N ALA A 46 -1.76 14.89 -31.24
CA ALA A 46 -3.08 15.03 -31.83
C ALA A 46 -3.07 14.82 -33.36
N ALA A 47 -2.15 15.51 -34.05
CA ALA A 47 -2.00 15.40 -35.50
C ALA A 47 -1.59 13.99 -35.96
N PHE A 48 -0.55 13.40 -35.37
CA PHE A 48 -0.06 12.07 -35.76
C PHE A 48 -1.01 10.93 -35.38
N CYS A 49 -1.74 11.10 -34.28
CA CYS A 49 -2.64 10.08 -33.74
C CYS A 49 -4.11 10.36 -34.07
N HIS A 50 -4.39 11.31 -34.98
CA HIS A 50 -5.71 11.76 -35.44
C HIS A 50 -6.79 11.79 -34.34
N VAL A 51 -6.46 12.46 -33.24
CA VAL A 51 -7.40 12.80 -32.15
C VAL A 51 -7.42 14.32 -31.98
N SER A 52 -8.45 14.88 -31.36
CA SER A 52 -8.47 16.31 -31.01
C SER A 52 -7.40 16.61 -29.97
N GLU A 53 -6.91 17.85 -29.92
CA GLU A 53 -5.93 18.26 -28.89
C GLU A 53 -6.50 18.14 -27.47
N GLU A 54 -7.81 18.41 -27.31
CA GLU A 54 -8.54 18.23 -26.05
C GLU A 54 -8.58 16.76 -25.60
N ALA A 55 -8.49 15.82 -26.54
CA ALA A 55 -8.44 14.39 -26.26
C ALA A 55 -7.01 13.88 -25.96
N VAL A 56 -5.98 14.73 -26.00
CA VAL A 56 -4.61 14.37 -25.59
C VAL A 56 -4.36 14.84 -24.16
N VAL A 57 -4.38 13.89 -23.23
CA VAL A 57 -4.35 14.10 -21.78
C VAL A 57 -2.95 13.82 -21.24
N SER A 58 -2.41 14.77 -20.47
CA SER A 58 -1.17 14.60 -19.72
C SER A 58 -1.44 13.89 -18.40
N ALA A 59 -0.85 12.71 -18.22
CA ALA A 59 -0.83 11.98 -16.96
C ALA A 59 0.56 12.08 -16.32
N HIS A 60 0.92 13.26 -15.82
CA HIS A 60 2.25 13.48 -15.25
C HIS A 60 2.37 12.91 -13.82
N ASP A 61 3.61 12.73 -13.34
CA ASP A 61 3.83 12.21 -12.00
C ASP A 61 3.37 13.23 -10.94
N VAL A 62 2.54 12.77 -10.01
CA VAL A 62 1.94 13.58 -8.95
C VAL A 62 2.32 13.05 -7.57
N SER A 63 2.33 13.94 -6.58
CA SER A 63 2.75 13.61 -5.21
C SER A 63 1.85 12.59 -4.49
N ASN A 64 0.59 12.44 -4.90
CA ASN A 64 -0.30 11.43 -4.35
C ASN A 64 -1.36 10.99 -5.37
N ILE A 65 -1.92 9.79 -5.17
CA ILE A 65 -2.90 9.19 -6.08
C ILE A 65 -4.23 9.96 -6.16
N TYR A 66 -4.59 10.74 -5.14
CA TYR A 66 -5.84 11.52 -5.12
C TYR A 66 -5.75 12.78 -5.99
N ARG A 67 -4.55 13.18 -6.40
CA ARG A 67 -4.37 14.24 -7.40
C ARG A 67 -4.67 13.78 -8.82
N VAL A 68 -4.60 12.48 -9.11
CA VAL A 68 -4.84 11.97 -10.47
C VAL A 68 -6.24 12.30 -10.98
N PRO A 69 -7.34 12.08 -10.23
CA PRO A 69 -8.67 12.49 -10.66
C PRO A 69 -8.81 14.01 -10.84
N LEU A 70 -8.14 14.82 -10.00
CA LEU A 70 -8.17 16.28 -10.11
C LEU A 70 -7.45 16.76 -11.37
N MET A 71 -6.28 16.20 -11.66
CA MET A 71 -5.49 16.47 -12.86
C MET A 71 -6.26 16.13 -14.14
N PHE A 72 -7.07 15.08 -14.13
CA PHE A 72 -7.93 14.74 -15.27
C PHE A 72 -9.16 15.64 -15.39
N ASP A 73 -9.74 16.07 -14.25
CA ASP A 73 -10.84 17.03 -14.24
C ASP A 73 -10.40 18.40 -14.78
N GLU A 74 -9.23 18.88 -14.36
CA GLU A 74 -8.60 20.12 -14.85
C GLU A 74 -8.33 20.12 -16.35
N GLN A 75 -8.06 18.94 -16.93
CA GLN A 75 -7.84 18.76 -18.36
C GLN A 75 -9.13 18.46 -19.15
N GLY A 76 -10.31 18.52 -18.50
CA GLY A 76 -11.59 18.37 -19.19
C GLY A 76 -11.90 16.94 -19.65
N VAL A 77 -11.22 15.92 -19.11
CA VAL A 77 -11.44 14.51 -19.50
C VAL A 77 -12.90 14.10 -19.35
N SER A 78 -13.54 14.55 -18.26
CA SER A 78 -14.97 14.36 -18.02
C SER A 78 -15.80 14.86 -19.21
N SER A 79 -15.56 16.09 -19.67
CA SER A 79 -16.30 16.72 -20.78
C SER A 79 -16.18 15.92 -22.08
N VAL A 80 -14.96 15.48 -22.43
CA VAL A 80 -14.71 14.66 -23.63
C VAL A 80 -15.49 13.34 -23.56
N LEU A 81 -15.55 12.70 -22.38
CA LEU A 81 -16.32 11.47 -22.17
C LEU A 81 -17.84 11.72 -22.29
N ALA A 82 -18.36 12.80 -21.70
CA ALA A 82 -19.78 13.15 -21.78
C ALA A 82 -20.24 13.37 -23.23
N GLU A 83 -19.45 14.10 -24.01
CA GLU A 83 -19.73 14.31 -25.43
C GLU A 83 -19.73 12.98 -26.19
N ARG A 84 -18.71 12.15 -25.98
CA ARG A 84 -18.56 10.87 -26.69
C ARG A 84 -19.70 9.89 -26.43
N PHE A 85 -20.17 9.81 -25.20
CA PHE A 85 -21.22 8.87 -24.78
C PHE A 85 -22.62 9.49 -24.76
N GLY A 86 -22.77 10.77 -25.08
CA GLY A 86 -24.06 11.45 -25.16
C GLY A 86 -24.78 11.64 -23.82
N PHE A 87 -24.07 11.65 -22.70
CA PHE A 87 -24.67 11.91 -21.38
C PHE A 87 -24.26 13.28 -20.83
N LYS A 88 -25.19 13.94 -20.14
CA LYS A 88 -24.92 15.20 -19.44
C LYS A 88 -24.56 14.91 -17.99
N PHE A 89 -23.47 15.48 -17.50
CA PHE A 89 -23.23 15.49 -16.04
C PHE A 89 -24.29 16.36 -15.37
N GLY A 90 -24.99 15.80 -14.39
CA GLY A 90 -25.84 16.59 -13.50
C GLY A 90 -24.97 17.60 -12.75
N GLY A 91 -25.32 18.89 -12.83
CA GLY A 91 -24.55 19.96 -12.20
C GLY A 91 -24.53 19.83 -10.66
N ARG A 92 -23.45 19.23 -10.12
CA ARG A 92 -22.79 19.41 -8.80
C ARG A 92 -22.03 18.12 -8.45
N ALA A 93 -20.78 18.12 -8.01
CA ALA A 93 -19.85 19.18 -7.65
C ALA A 93 -18.46 18.75 -8.12
N SER A 94 -17.67 19.70 -8.62
CA SER A 94 -16.24 19.53 -8.86
C SER A 94 -15.62 18.74 -7.70
N PRO A 95 -14.84 17.67 -7.96
CA PRO A 95 -14.13 16.92 -6.91
C PRO A 95 -13.24 17.85 -6.04
N ALA A 96 -12.91 19.03 -6.59
CA ALA A 96 -12.24 20.16 -5.95
C ALA A 96 -12.80 20.60 -4.59
N ARG A 97 -14.02 20.20 -4.16
CA ARG A 97 -14.54 20.57 -2.83
C ARG A 97 -14.09 19.69 -1.66
N ARG A 98 -13.38 18.58 -1.91
CA ARG A 98 -12.98 17.65 -0.83
C ARG A 98 -11.52 17.27 -0.89
N VAL A 99 -10.68 18.15 -1.41
CA VAL A 99 -9.25 17.94 -1.39
C VAL A 99 -8.59 19.24 -0.94
N ASP A 100 -7.89 19.22 0.19
CA ASP A 100 -7.13 20.39 0.65
C ASP A 100 -6.03 20.74 -0.37
N GLY A 101 -5.46 21.96 -0.32
CA GLY A 101 -4.45 22.43 -1.29
C GLY A 101 -3.18 21.58 -1.43
N ASP A 102 -3.02 20.54 -0.61
CA ASP A 102 -1.97 19.52 -0.70
C ASP A 102 -2.40 18.23 -1.42
N GLY A 103 -3.64 18.10 -1.87
CA GLY A 103 -4.14 16.89 -2.51
C GLY A 103 -4.68 15.85 -1.52
N ARG A 104 -4.94 16.19 -0.25
CA ARG A 104 -5.49 15.25 0.76
C ARG A 104 -7.02 15.23 0.77
N PRO A 105 -7.70 14.08 0.95
CA PRO A 105 -9.15 14.03 1.13
C PRO A 105 -9.57 14.91 2.32
N GLY A 106 -10.15 16.07 2.04
CA GLY A 106 -10.43 17.12 3.02
C GLY A 106 -11.69 16.86 3.82
N ARG A 107 -11.53 16.80 5.15
CA ARG A 107 -12.58 17.23 6.09
C ARG A 107 -12.40 18.73 6.31
N GLN A 108 -13.50 19.46 6.24
CA GLN A 108 -13.60 20.92 6.42
C GLN A 108 -12.67 21.43 7.55
N ARG A 109 -11.61 22.16 7.18
CA ARG A 109 -10.70 22.81 8.11
C ARG A 109 -11.48 23.82 8.97
N ARG A 110 -11.74 23.50 10.25
CA ARG A 110 -11.93 24.54 11.26
C ARG A 110 -10.56 25.12 11.54
N GLY A 111 -10.43 26.44 11.39
CA GLY A 111 -9.18 27.20 11.38
C GLY A 111 -8.13 26.68 12.36
N GLY A 112 -6.97 26.31 11.81
CA GLY A 112 -5.79 25.90 12.55
C GLY A 112 -4.58 25.99 11.62
N ASN A 113 -3.56 26.69 12.08
CA ASN A 113 -2.32 26.99 11.36
C ASN A 113 -1.64 25.68 10.85
N PRO A 114 -1.08 25.60 9.63
CA PRO A 114 -0.53 24.35 9.08
C PRO A 114 0.80 23.87 9.70
N HIS A 115 1.34 24.61 10.67
CA HIS A 115 2.65 24.34 11.25
C HIS A 115 2.57 24.50 12.76
N ARG A 116 2.27 23.41 13.47
CA ARG A 116 2.87 23.13 14.77
C ARG A 116 2.37 21.80 15.32
N ASP A 117 3.36 21.02 15.74
CA ASP A 117 3.28 19.94 16.72
C ASP A 117 2.34 18.77 16.45
N GLY A 118 2.96 17.62 16.25
CA GLY A 118 2.29 16.36 16.55
C GLY A 118 3.02 15.15 16.03
N ARG A 119 3.91 14.64 16.90
CA ARG A 119 4.45 13.28 17.02
C ARG A 119 4.19 12.34 15.82
N GLU A 120 5.29 11.97 15.19
CA GLU A 120 5.44 10.88 14.23
C GLU A 120 4.95 9.56 14.85
N VAL A 121 4.28 8.74 14.06
CA VAL A 121 3.65 7.51 14.54
C VAL A 121 3.70 6.43 13.45
N HIS A 122 4.47 5.39 13.79
CA HIS A 122 4.36 3.94 13.51
C HIS A 122 4.97 3.36 12.21
N ARG A 123 5.93 2.43 12.41
CA ARG A 123 6.86 1.82 11.44
C ARG A 123 6.55 0.33 11.20
N PRO A 124 6.26 -0.08 9.96
CA PRO A 124 6.00 -1.48 9.60
C PRO A 124 7.24 -2.30 9.22
N VAL A 125 7.31 -3.53 9.71
CA VAL A 125 8.30 -4.54 9.28
C VAL A 125 7.72 -5.33 8.11
N GLY A 126 8.04 -4.92 6.89
CA GLY A 126 7.54 -5.53 5.64
C GLY A 126 6.09 -5.14 5.35
N LEU A 127 5.78 -4.70 4.13
CA LEU A 127 4.43 -4.34 3.73
C LEU A 127 4.19 -4.50 2.24
N VAL A 128 2.96 -4.89 1.94
CA VAL A 128 2.37 -4.90 0.61
C VAL A 128 1.75 -3.51 0.34
N PRO A 129 1.79 -2.96 -0.90
CA PRO A 129 1.26 -1.63 -1.25
C PRO A 129 -0.17 -1.30 -0.77
N GLN A 130 -1.00 -2.33 -0.56
CA GLN A 130 -2.37 -2.19 -0.07
C GLN A 130 -2.42 -1.72 1.38
N VAL A 131 -1.55 -2.27 2.24
CA VAL A 131 -1.53 -1.92 3.67
C VAL A 131 -1.05 -0.49 3.85
N ILE A 132 -0.04 -0.05 3.09
CA ILE A 132 0.44 1.33 3.10
C ILE A 132 -0.72 2.32 2.87
N LYS A 133 -1.57 2.06 1.86
CA LYS A 133 -2.72 2.92 1.56
C LYS A 133 -3.74 2.96 2.69
N ALA A 134 -4.01 1.82 3.34
CA ALA A 134 -4.90 1.77 4.49
C ALA A 134 -4.38 2.65 5.64
N PHE A 135 -3.07 2.59 5.92
CA PHE A 135 -2.45 3.48 6.91
C PHE A 135 -2.43 4.94 6.49
N GLN A 136 -2.24 5.25 5.20
CA GLN A 136 -2.37 6.61 4.68
C GLN A 136 -3.78 7.16 4.87
N HIS A 137 -4.82 6.36 4.65
CA HIS A 137 -6.20 6.77 4.95
C HIS A 137 -6.39 7.08 6.44
N SER A 138 -5.88 6.21 7.32
CA SER A 138 -5.96 6.41 8.77
C SER A 138 -5.20 7.68 9.20
N SER A 139 -4.02 7.93 8.62
CA SER A 139 -3.20 9.10 8.95
C SER A 139 -3.87 10.41 8.52
N TYR A 140 -4.58 10.42 7.38
CA TYR A 140 -5.41 11.55 6.98
C TYR A 140 -6.54 11.83 7.96
N ALA A 141 -7.20 10.78 8.48
CA ALA A 141 -8.31 10.94 9.44
C ALA A 141 -7.86 11.59 10.75
N VAL A 142 -6.61 11.36 11.18
CA VAL A 142 -6.03 11.94 12.42
C VAL A 142 -5.09 13.12 12.16
N ASN A 143 -4.99 13.59 10.91
CA ASN A 143 -4.11 14.68 10.48
C ASN A 143 -2.64 14.50 10.91
N ARG A 144 -2.08 13.31 10.66
CA ARG A 144 -0.67 12.98 10.91
C ARG A 144 0.03 12.61 9.59
N LYS A 145 1.33 12.92 9.51
CA LYS A 145 2.16 12.43 8.41
C LYS A 145 2.59 11.00 8.75
N LEU A 146 2.30 10.05 7.86
CA LEU A 146 2.78 8.69 7.98
C LEU A 146 4.24 8.61 7.51
N VAL A 147 5.11 8.05 8.35
CA VAL A 147 6.51 7.74 8.02
C VAL A 147 6.67 6.24 8.20
N ILE A 148 7.17 5.56 7.18
CA ILE A 148 7.31 4.10 7.13
C ILE A 148 8.79 3.81 7.00
N ASP A 149 9.36 3.23 8.05
CA ASP A 149 10.72 2.71 8.03
C ASP A 149 10.66 1.19 7.87
N TRP A 150 11.39 0.71 6.87
CA TRP A 150 11.38 -0.68 6.47
C TRP A 150 12.49 -1.43 7.17
N ILE A 151 12.12 -2.48 7.89
CA ILE A 151 13.07 -3.36 8.57
C ILE A 151 12.96 -4.73 7.92
N GLU A 152 14.08 -5.29 7.48
CA GLU A 152 14.11 -6.64 6.97
C GLU A 152 14.07 -7.61 8.15
N SER A 153 13.11 -8.54 8.13
CA SER A 153 12.90 -9.42 9.28
C SER A 153 14.05 -10.39 9.54
N ALA A 154 14.87 -10.70 8.52
CA ALA A 154 16.06 -11.52 8.68
C ALA A 154 17.17 -10.78 9.45
N GLU A 155 17.25 -9.45 9.33
CA GLU A 155 18.26 -8.63 10.01
C GLU A 155 18.02 -8.57 11.52
N LEU A 156 16.79 -8.84 11.99
CA LEU A 156 16.44 -8.91 13.41
C LEU A 156 16.81 -10.25 14.06
N ASP A 157 17.24 -11.24 13.29
CA ASP A 157 17.58 -12.56 13.81
C ASP A 157 19.01 -12.62 14.39
N ASP A 158 19.28 -13.60 15.25
CA ASP A 158 20.61 -13.75 15.89
C ASP A 158 21.65 -14.24 14.90
N GLU A 159 21.25 -15.00 13.87
CA GLU A 159 22.13 -15.37 12.77
C GLU A 159 22.69 -14.11 12.06
N SER A 160 21.86 -13.08 11.90
CA SER A 160 22.29 -11.81 11.32
C SER A 160 23.26 -11.06 12.22
N ALA A 161 23.15 -11.18 13.54
CA ALA A 161 24.11 -10.57 14.45
C ALA A 161 25.54 -11.12 14.26
N VAL A 162 25.65 -12.36 13.76
CA VAL A 162 26.94 -13.01 13.47
C VAL A 162 27.40 -12.71 12.04
N SER A 163 26.50 -12.75 11.05
CA SER A 163 26.87 -12.55 9.65
C SER A 163 27.07 -11.09 9.26
N ASP A 164 26.25 -10.19 9.80
CA ASP A 164 26.25 -8.76 9.50
C ASP A 164 25.78 -7.95 10.74
N ALA A 165 26.72 -7.71 11.64
CA ALA A 165 26.47 -7.02 12.90
C ALA A 165 26.03 -5.55 12.70
N GLU A 166 26.45 -4.90 11.61
CA GLU A 166 26.08 -3.51 11.32
C GLU A 166 24.61 -3.42 10.88
N ALA A 167 24.20 -4.26 9.93
CA ALA A 167 22.81 -4.34 9.51
C ALA A 167 21.88 -4.71 10.67
N HIS A 168 22.29 -5.69 11.50
CA HIS A 168 21.53 -6.09 12.69
C HIS A 168 21.36 -4.93 13.70
N ALA A 169 22.44 -4.21 14.01
CA ALA A 169 22.39 -3.08 14.93
C ALA A 169 21.47 -1.96 14.42
N ASN A 170 21.58 -1.62 13.13
CA ASN A 170 20.74 -0.61 12.49
C ASN A 170 19.26 -1.01 12.50
N ALA A 171 18.94 -2.27 12.17
CA ALA A 171 17.57 -2.79 12.21
C ALA A 171 16.96 -2.70 13.63
N TRP A 172 17.73 -3.04 14.66
CA TRP A 172 17.29 -2.93 16.05
C TRP A 172 17.17 -1.48 16.52
N GLU A 173 18.03 -0.57 16.08
CA GLU A 173 17.88 0.86 16.37
C GLU A 173 16.59 1.41 15.77
N MET A 174 16.32 1.08 14.50
CA MET A 174 15.08 1.44 13.81
C MET A 174 13.84 0.88 14.50
N LEU A 175 13.91 -0.37 14.99
CA LEU A 175 12.83 -1.00 15.74
C LEU A 175 12.58 -0.32 17.09
N ARG A 176 13.65 0.00 17.84
CA ARG A 176 13.54 0.63 19.17
C ARG A 176 13.00 2.04 19.11
N ALA A 177 13.37 2.79 18.08
CA ALA A 177 12.89 4.14 17.86
C ALA A 177 11.45 4.19 17.29
N ALA A 178 10.82 3.04 17.01
CA ALA A 178 9.48 2.97 16.45
C ALA A 178 8.40 3.23 17.52
N ASP A 179 7.47 4.15 17.23
CA ASP A 179 6.33 4.38 18.12
C ASP A 179 5.32 3.22 18.09
N GLY A 180 5.40 2.32 17.11
CA GLY A 180 4.43 1.26 16.87
C GLY A 180 4.91 0.31 15.78
N ILE A 181 4.59 -0.97 15.94
CA ILE A 181 5.12 -2.09 15.17
C ILE A 181 3.98 -2.77 14.41
N LEU A 182 4.16 -2.96 13.12
CA LEU A 182 3.25 -3.71 12.26
C LEU A 182 3.97 -4.89 11.65
N VAL A 183 3.44 -6.09 11.86
CA VAL A 183 3.90 -7.32 11.21
C VAL A 183 2.81 -7.78 10.23
N PRO A 184 3.08 -7.74 8.91
CA PRO A 184 2.12 -8.12 7.88
C PRO A 184 1.97 -9.64 7.79
N GLY A 185 1.14 -10.06 6.82
CA GLY A 185 1.18 -11.42 6.32
C GLY A 185 2.54 -11.74 5.68
N GLY A 186 2.89 -13.02 5.68
CA GLY A 186 4.06 -13.57 5.01
C GLY A 186 3.86 -15.08 4.84
N PHE A 187 4.81 -15.70 4.15
CA PHE A 187 4.80 -17.15 3.92
C PHE A 187 6.22 -17.71 4.06
N GLY A 188 6.30 -18.95 4.51
CA GLY A 188 7.56 -19.66 4.66
C GLY A 188 8.34 -19.28 5.93
N LYS A 189 9.44 -20.00 6.15
CA LYS A 189 10.19 -19.99 7.43
C LYS A 189 11.13 -18.79 7.61
N ARG A 190 11.47 -18.10 6.52
CA ARG A 190 12.50 -17.05 6.53
C ARG A 190 12.04 -15.81 7.32
N GLY A 191 12.88 -15.36 8.25
CA GLY A 191 12.64 -14.14 9.04
C GLY A 191 11.51 -14.29 10.07
N ILE A 192 11.07 -15.51 10.38
CA ILE A 192 10.05 -15.74 11.42
C ILE A 192 10.60 -15.43 12.81
N GLU A 193 11.80 -15.89 13.14
CA GLU A 193 12.40 -15.65 14.46
C GLU A 193 12.66 -14.16 14.72
N GLY A 194 13.12 -13.41 13.71
CA GLY A 194 13.21 -11.95 13.80
C GLY A 194 11.86 -11.26 14.03
N LYS A 195 10.77 -11.73 13.42
CA LYS A 195 9.41 -11.22 13.69
C LYS A 195 8.91 -11.58 15.09
N ILE A 196 9.24 -12.76 15.60
CA ILE A 196 8.93 -13.19 16.98
C ILE A 196 9.63 -12.25 17.97
N LYS A 197 10.90 -11.95 17.75
CA LYS A 197 11.67 -10.97 18.54
C LYS A 197 11.05 -9.58 18.50
N ALA A 198 10.62 -9.12 17.33
CA ALA A 198 9.93 -7.83 17.20
C ALA A 198 8.60 -7.80 17.98
N ALA A 199 7.83 -8.89 17.95
CA ALA A 199 6.60 -9.00 18.74
C ALA A 199 6.88 -9.00 20.25
N GLY A 200 7.94 -9.69 20.69
CA GLY A 200 8.35 -9.73 22.09
C GLY A 200 8.80 -8.36 22.58
N TYR A 201 9.62 -7.67 21.78
CA TYR A 201 10.02 -6.29 22.05
C TYR A 201 8.79 -5.38 22.22
N ALA A 202 7.80 -5.50 21.33
CA ALA A 202 6.58 -4.71 21.40
C ALA A 202 5.81 -4.93 22.73
N ARG A 203 5.67 -6.21 23.12
CA ARG A 203 4.99 -6.60 24.38
C ARG A 203 5.72 -6.07 25.61
N GLU A 204 7.04 -6.27 25.68
CA GLU A 204 7.85 -5.92 26.85
C GLU A 204 7.98 -4.41 27.05
N ASN A 205 8.06 -3.66 25.95
CA ASN A 205 8.25 -2.21 25.98
C ASN A 205 6.92 -1.44 25.83
N LYS A 206 5.77 -2.14 25.81
CA LYS A 206 4.43 -1.56 25.67
C LYS A 206 4.28 -0.70 24.42
N VAL A 207 4.93 -1.11 23.33
CA VAL A 207 4.81 -0.47 22.03
C VAL A 207 3.58 -1.04 21.32
N PRO A 208 2.66 -0.19 20.79
CA PRO A 208 1.51 -0.65 20.02
C PRO A 208 1.90 -1.64 18.91
N TYR A 209 1.23 -2.79 18.87
CA TYR A 209 1.49 -3.85 17.90
C TYR A 209 0.25 -4.16 17.08
N LEU A 210 0.41 -4.26 15.75
CA LEU A 210 -0.63 -4.77 14.86
C LEU A 210 -0.09 -5.97 14.07
N GLY A 211 -0.63 -7.16 14.35
CA GLY A 211 -0.33 -8.39 13.61
C GLY A 211 -1.41 -8.68 12.58
N VAL A 212 -1.06 -8.75 11.30
CA VAL A 212 -2.00 -9.07 10.22
C VAL A 212 -1.68 -10.47 9.68
N CYS A 213 -2.67 -11.37 9.70
CA CYS A 213 -2.51 -12.75 9.23
C CYS A 213 -1.36 -13.47 9.96
N LEU A 214 -0.21 -13.66 9.32
CA LEU A 214 1.00 -14.23 9.94
C LEU A 214 1.43 -13.47 11.21
N GLY A 215 1.26 -12.14 11.26
CA GLY A 215 1.61 -11.37 12.46
C GLY A 215 0.86 -11.84 13.72
N LEU A 216 -0.39 -12.31 13.58
CA LEU A 216 -1.12 -12.90 14.71
C LEU A 216 -0.51 -14.23 15.16
N GLN A 217 -0.10 -15.08 14.21
CA GLN A 217 0.54 -16.36 14.51
C GLN A 217 1.86 -16.12 15.24
N VAL A 218 2.68 -15.18 14.75
CA VAL A 218 3.94 -14.77 15.37
C VAL A 218 3.74 -14.29 16.81
N ALA A 219 2.75 -13.42 17.04
CA ALA A 219 2.44 -12.93 18.38
C ALA A 219 1.97 -14.06 19.32
N THR A 220 1.23 -15.03 18.79
CA THR A 220 0.79 -16.22 19.55
C THR A 220 1.98 -17.08 19.96
N ILE A 221 2.90 -17.33 19.02
CA ILE A 221 4.13 -18.11 19.26
C ILE A 221 5.00 -17.41 20.31
N GLU A 222 5.22 -16.10 20.18
CA GLU A 222 5.96 -15.30 21.16
C GLU A 222 5.38 -15.42 22.56
N PHE A 223 4.05 -15.29 22.68
CA PHE A 223 3.38 -15.36 23.97
C PHE A 223 3.49 -16.76 24.61
N CYS A 224 3.33 -17.82 23.81
CA CYS A 224 3.51 -19.20 24.27
C CYS A 224 4.93 -19.44 24.80
N ARG A 225 5.95 -18.99 24.07
CA ARG A 225 7.35 -19.16 24.47
C ARG A 225 7.70 -18.36 25.72
N ASN A 226 7.41 -17.05 25.71
CA ASN A 226 7.96 -16.13 26.70
C ASN A 226 7.07 -15.96 27.94
N VAL A 227 5.74 -16.05 27.81
CA VAL A 227 4.81 -15.84 28.93
C VAL A 227 4.35 -17.16 29.54
N LEU A 228 4.05 -18.15 28.72
CA LEU A 228 3.61 -19.47 29.19
C LEU A 228 4.77 -20.43 29.47
N GLY A 229 6.00 -20.07 29.12
CA GLY A 229 7.19 -20.91 29.32
C GLY A 229 7.21 -22.16 28.45
N MET A 230 6.44 -22.19 27.36
CA MET A 230 6.37 -23.32 26.43
C MET A 230 7.54 -23.21 25.43
N GLU A 231 8.75 -23.51 25.91
CA GLU A 231 9.96 -23.50 25.08
C GLU A 231 9.80 -24.40 23.84
N GLY A 232 10.23 -23.91 22.69
CA GLY A 232 10.07 -24.62 21.42
C GLY A 232 8.67 -24.54 20.81
N ALA A 233 7.71 -23.82 21.40
CA ALA A 233 6.39 -23.65 20.78
C ALA A 233 6.49 -22.99 19.39
N ASN A 234 5.78 -23.54 18.41
CA ASN A 234 5.85 -23.03 17.04
C ASN A 234 4.55 -23.30 16.25
N SER A 235 4.50 -22.76 15.03
CA SER A 235 3.50 -23.15 14.04
C SER A 235 3.94 -24.45 13.35
N THR A 236 2.99 -25.36 13.11
CA THR A 236 3.22 -26.55 12.30
C THR A 236 3.56 -26.22 10.84
N GLU A 237 3.35 -24.97 10.40
CA GLU A 237 3.85 -24.49 9.09
C GLU A 237 5.38 -24.37 9.06
N PHE A 238 6.00 -24.01 10.18
CA PHE A 238 7.44 -23.73 10.25
C PHE A 238 8.22 -24.88 10.87
N ASP A 239 7.62 -25.60 11.81
CA ASP A 239 8.21 -26.73 12.49
C ASP A 239 7.12 -27.77 12.77
N GLU A 240 7.11 -28.85 11.98
CA GLU A 240 6.12 -29.93 12.10
C GLU A 240 6.33 -30.76 13.37
N ASP A 241 7.56 -30.82 13.89
CA ASP A 241 7.96 -31.63 15.04
C ASP A 241 8.01 -30.83 16.35
N THR A 242 7.46 -29.60 16.35
CA THR A 242 7.45 -28.74 17.53
C THR A 242 6.80 -29.46 18.73
N PRO A 243 7.43 -29.45 19.92
CA PRO A 243 6.85 -30.08 21.12
C PRO A 243 5.53 -29.43 21.55
N HIS A 244 5.29 -28.20 21.08
CA HIS A 244 4.19 -27.34 21.48
C HIS A 244 3.58 -26.64 20.25
N PRO A 245 2.68 -27.29 19.51
CA PRO A 245 2.07 -26.73 18.30
C PRO A 245 1.07 -25.62 18.64
N ALA A 246 1.57 -24.39 18.77
CA ALA A 246 0.77 -23.22 19.12
C ALA A 246 -0.18 -22.81 17.98
N VAL A 247 0.22 -23.04 16.73
CA VAL A 247 -0.58 -22.78 15.53
C VAL A 247 -0.57 -24.04 14.67
N VAL A 248 -1.76 -24.52 14.29
CA VAL A 248 -1.92 -25.76 13.52
C VAL A 248 -2.57 -25.51 12.16
N PHE A 249 -2.22 -26.34 11.18
CA PHE A 249 -2.88 -26.33 9.88
C PHE A 249 -4.29 -26.95 10.00
N MET A 250 -5.32 -26.11 9.82
CA MET A 250 -6.72 -26.53 9.85
C MET A 250 -7.48 -25.94 8.64
N PRO A 251 -7.55 -26.66 7.51
CA PRO A 251 -8.23 -26.17 6.31
C PRO A 251 -9.76 -26.25 6.45
N GLU A 252 -10.48 -25.46 5.64
CA GLU A 252 -11.93 -25.59 5.55
C GLU A 252 -12.31 -26.74 4.61
N ILE A 253 -13.32 -27.53 4.99
CA ILE A 253 -13.88 -28.57 4.12
C ILE A 253 -15.01 -27.94 3.31
N SER A 254 -14.88 -28.01 1.99
CA SER A 254 -15.90 -27.54 1.05
C SER A 254 -16.82 -28.68 0.64
N LYS A 255 -18.13 -28.39 0.51
CA LYS A 255 -19.10 -29.37 -0.04
C LYS A 255 -18.98 -29.53 -1.56
N THR A 256 -18.34 -28.57 -2.24
CA THR A 256 -18.24 -28.53 -3.71
C THR A 256 -16.84 -28.85 -4.22
N HIS A 257 -15.82 -28.71 -3.36
CA HIS A 257 -14.42 -28.99 -3.71
C HIS A 257 -13.88 -30.05 -2.75
N MET A 258 -13.38 -31.15 -3.30
CA MET A 258 -12.78 -32.23 -2.51
C MET A 258 -11.41 -31.78 -1.96
N GLY A 259 -11.11 -32.17 -0.72
CA GLY A 259 -9.86 -31.83 -0.04
C GLY A 259 -9.95 -30.62 0.89
N GLY A 260 -8.81 -30.23 1.47
CA GLY A 260 -8.70 -29.05 2.32
C GLY A 260 -8.65 -27.77 1.50
N THR A 261 -9.62 -26.88 1.67
CA THR A 261 -9.67 -25.58 1.00
C THR A 261 -9.16 -24.46 1.91
N MET A 262 -8.54 -23.44 1.30
CA MET A 262 -8.14 -22.23 2.02
C MET A 262 -9.38 -21.48 2.52
N ARG A 263 -9.30 -20.98 3.76
CA ARG A 263 -10.30 -20.05 4.28
C ARG A 263 -10.19 -18.71 3.56
N LEU A 264 -11.06 -18.47 2.59
CA LEU A 264 -11.07 -17.29 1.74
C LEU A 264 -12.49 -16.74 1.54
N GLY A 265 -12.57 -15.44 1.26
CA GLY A 265 -13.82 -14.72 1.02
C GLY A 265 -14.38 -14.06 2.29
N THR A 266 -15.53 -13.42 2.14
CA THR A 266 -16.22 -12.76 3.26
C THR A 266 -16.77 -13.81 4.21
N LYS A 267 -16.29 -13.78 5.46
CA LYS A 267 -16.71 -14.71 6.51
C LYS A 267 -17.14 -13.91 7.74
N PRO A 268 -18.21 -14.31 8.45
CA PRO A 268 -18.58 -13.67 9.70
C PRO A 268 -17.54 -14.01 10.79
N THR A 269 -17.20 -13.01 11.60
CA THR A 269 -16.34 -13.16 12.79
C THR A 269 -17.10 -12.62 14.00
N PRO A 270 -17.91 -13.45 14.68
CA PRO A 270 -18.69 -13.02 15.83
C PRO A 270 -17.76 -12.74 17.02
N PHE A 271 -18.04 -11.66 17.75
CA PHE A 271 -17.34 -11.37 18.99
C PHE A 271 -17.77 -12.34 20.09
N SER A 272 -16.80 -12.84 20.87
CA SER A 272 -17.04 -13.55 22.12
C SER A 272 -16.67 -12.67 23.31
N GLN A 273 -17.09 -13.06 24.52
CA GLN A 273 -16.70 -12.38 25.77
C GLN A 273 -15.17 -12.23 25.95
N TRP A 274 -14.39 -13.10 25.30
CA TRP A 274 -12.93 -13.11 25.32
C TRP A 274 -12.29 -12.38 24.14
N THR A 275 -13.09 -11.85 23.21
CA THR A 275 -12.59 -11.14 22.02
C THR A 275 -12.37 -9.65 22.29
N THR A 276 -12.88 -9.11 23.41
CA THR A 276 -12.66 -7.72 23.81
C THR A 276 -11.45 -7.63 24.72
N VAL A 277 -10.30 -7.23 24.17
CA VAL A 277 -9.13 -6.80 24.95
C VAL A 277 -9.17 -5.28 25.04
N ARG A 278 -9.16 -4.75 26.26
CA ARG A 278 -9.13 -3.31 26.56
C ARG A 278 -7.78 -2.68 26.24
#